data_AF-A0A932C948-F1
#
_entry.id   AF-A0A932C948-F1
#
_cell.length_a   1.000
_cell.length_b   1.000
_cell.length_c   1.000
_cell.angle_alpha   90.00
_cell.angle_beta   90.00
_cell.angle_gamma   90.00
#
_symmetry.space_group_name_H-M   'P 1'
#
loop_
_entity.id
_entity.type
_entity.pdbx_description
1 polymer ?
#
loop_
_entity_poly.entity_id
_entity_poly.type
_entity_poly.pdbx_seq_one_letter_code
_entity_poly.pdbx_strand_id
1 'polypeptide(L)'
;MDFDEITRILEMMREHELSEFELERDNVKLRIRKQGGGHWVAATPHPQQVHGAVAPLPVPGGPASPEAASAGAAPVLAPTDEEMELAVVKSPIVGTFYRAAEPGAKPFAEVGDPVRKGQVLCIIEAMKLMNEINAEIDGEIAKVYVENGHAVQYGERLFAIKPA
;
A
#
# COMPACT_ATOMS: atom_id res chain seq x y z
N MET A 1 -9.08 35.19 7.29
CA MET A 1 -9.94 34.09 7.72
C MET A 1 -9.88 34.07 9.21
N ASP A 2 -11.00 34.36 9.82
CA ASP A 2 -11.11 34.67 11.24
C ASP A 2 -11.68 33.47 12.01
N PHE A 3 -11.49 33.41 13.32
CA PHE A 3 -11.81 32.21 14.13
C PHE A 3 -13.31 31.85 14.08
N ASP A 4 -14.18 32.86 14.02
CA ASP A 4 -15.62 32.70 13.78
C ASP A 4 -15.94 32.06 12.41
N GLU A 5 -15.20 32.40 11.34
CA GLU A 5 -15.39 31.79 10.02
C GLU A 5 -15.05 30.30 10.03
N ILE A 6 -13.96 29.92 10.72
CA ILE A 6 -13.54 28.52 10.87
C ILE A 6 -14.59 27.71 11.64
N THR A 7 -15.07 28.26 12.76
CA THR A 7 -16.09 27.61 13.60
C THR A 7 -17.36 27.34 12.78
N ARG A 8 -17.80 28.33 12.00
CA ARG A 8 -18.97 28.23 11.11
C ARG A 8 -18.80 27.20 9.99
N ILE A 9 -17.60 27.04 9.43
CA ILE A 9 -17.30 26.00 8.43
C ILE A 9 -17.35 24.60 9.07
N LEU A 10 -16.84 24.43 10.30
CA LEU A 10 -16.86 23.15 11.02
C LEU A 10 -18.27 22.72 11.43
N GLU A 11 -19.13 23.65 11.82
CA GLU A 11 -20.56 23.37 12.04
C GLU A 11 -21.24 22.91 10.74
N MET A 12 -21.03 23.64 9.65
CA MET A 12 -21.58 23.31 8.32
C MET A 12 -21.11 21.94 7.79
N MET A 13 -19.83 21.59 7.97
CA MET A 13 -19.31 20.25 7.61
C MET A 13 -19.99 19.14 8.41
N ARG A 14 -20.34 19.40 9.68
CA ARG A 14 -20.98 18.42 10.56
C ARG A 14 -22.48 18.28 10.27
N GLU A 15 -23.18 19.38 10.06
CA GLU A 15 -24.61 19.40 9.72
C GLU A 15 -24.89 18.69 8.39
N HIS A 16 -24.03 18.88 7.39
CA HIS A 16 -24.16 18.26 6.08
C HIS A 16 -23.31 16.99 5.91
N GLU A 17 -22.68 16.51 6.99
CA GLU A 17 -21.82 15.32 7.03
C GLU A 17 -20.79 15.25 5.88
N LEU A 18 -20.24 16.39 5.48
CA LEU A 18 -19.38 16.51 4.29
C LEU A 18 -18.06 15.79 4.54
N SER A 19 -17.72 14.82 3.68
CA SER A 19 -16.48 14.04 3.81
C SER A 19 -15.22 14.82 3.38
N GLU A 20 -15.38 15.94 2.67
CA GLU A 20 -14.30 16.70 2.01
C GLU A 20 -14.67 18.18 1.94
N PHE A 21 -13.89 19.03 2.63
CA PHE A 21 -13.80 20.51 2.64
C PHE A 21 -12.95 21.12 1.50
N GLU A 22 -13.36 22.15 0.75
CA GLU A 22 -12.43 23.00 -0.02
C GLU A 22 -13.07 24.41 -0.34
N LEU A 23 -12.26 25.47 -0.47
CA LEU A 23 -12.58 26.90 -0.71
C LEU A 23 -11.59 27.62 -1.68
N GLU A 24 -12.06 28.47 -2.63
CA GLU A 24 -11.21 29.25 -3.56
C GLU A 24 -10.85 30.68 -3.08
N ARG A 25 -9.58 31.09 -3.16
CA ARG A 25 -9.11 32.50 -3.05
C ARG A 25 -7.85 32.77 -3.89
N ASP A 26 -7.66 34.03 -4.28
CA ASP A 26 -6.46 34.52 -4.99
C ASP A 26 -6.04 33.66 -6.20
N ASN A 27 -7.05 33.28 -7.01
CA ASN A 27 -6.92 32.45 -8.22
C ASN A 27 -6.51 30.98 -7.96
N VAL A 28 -6.71 30.49 -6.73
CA VAL A 28 -6.54 29.08 -6.32
C VAL A 28 -7.91 28.46 -6.06
N LYS A 29 -8.31 27.49 -6.89
CA LYS A 29 -9.59 26.80 -6.77
C LYS A 29 -9.58 25.67 -5.78
N LEU A 30 -10.73 25.45 -5.16
CA LEU A 30 -10.91 24.31 -4.28
C LEU A 30 -12.46 23.92 -4.24
N ARG A 31 -12.83 22.63 -4.06
CA ARG A 31 -14.16 21.92 -4.12
C ARG A 31 -14.53 20.81 -3.04
N ILE A 32 -15.79 20.67 -2.64
CA ILE A 32 -16.27 19.84 -1.48
C ILE A 32 -16.95 18.50 -1.91
N ARG A 33 -16.88 17.39 -1.14
CA ARG A 33 -17.70 16.16 -1.40
C ARG A 33 -18.05 15.27 -0.19
N LYS A 34 -19.22 14.59 -0.25
CA LYS A 34 -19.57 13.41 0.57
C LYS A 34 -19.85 12.22 -0.35
N GLN A 35 -19.30 11.04 -0.08
CA GLN A 35 -19.63 9.81 -0.83
C GLN A 35 -20.41 8.83 0.07
N GLY A 36 -21.72 8.75 -0.14
CA GLY A 36 -22.60 7.79 0.55
C GLY A 36 -22.91 6.57 -0.31
N GLY A 37 -22.96 5.38 0.31
CA GLY A 37 -23.58 4.18 -0.25
C GLY A 37 -22.75 3.42 -1.29
N GLY A 38 -21.85 2.55 -0.83
CA GLY A 38 -21.20 1.57 -1.70
C GLY A 38 -22.17 0.46 -2.13
N HIS A 39 -22.59 0.47 -3.40
CA HIS A 39 -23.21 -0.70 -4.05
C HIS A 39 -22.19 -1.35 -4.99
N TRP A 40 -21.65 -2.49 -4.56
CA TRP A 40 -20.91 -3.40 -5.43
C TRP A 40 -21.90 -4.09 -6.37
N VAL A 41 -22.00 -3.63 -7.62
CA VAL A 41 -22.67 -4.41 -8.67
C VAL A 41 -21.65 -5.40 -9.23
N ALA A 42 -21.65 -6.61 -8.67
CA ALA A 42 -20.83 -7.71 -9.17
C ALA A 42 -21.25 -8.05 -10.61
N ALA A 43 -20.33 -7.92 -11.56
CA ALA A 43 -20.54 -8.40 -12.92
C ALA A 43 -20.52 -9.94 -12.93
N THR A 44 -21.69 -10.56 -12.97
CA THR A 44 -21.85 -12.01 -13.10
C THR A 44 -21.68 -12.47 -14.55
N PRO A 45 -20.63 -13.24 -14.90
CA PRO A 45 -20.57 -13.92 -16.18
C PRO A 45 -21.61 -15.06 -16.22
N HIS A 46 -22.43 -15.09 -17.27
CA HIS A 46 -23.43 -16.13 -17.48
C HIS A 46 -22.77 -17.47 -17.85
N PRO A 47 -23.30 -18.62 -17.38
CA PRO A 47 -22.85 -19.93 -17.81
C PRO A 47 -23.47 -20.31 -19.16
N GLN A 48 -22.65 -20.46 -20.21
CA GLN A 48 -23.11 -21.11 -21.44
C GLN A 48 -22.76 -22.60 -21.41
N GLN A 49 -23.80 -23.44 -21.46
CA GLN A 49 -23.67 -24.89 -21.46
C GLN A 49 -23.62 -25.44 -22.88
N VAL A 50 -22.79 -26.45 -23.13
CA VAL A 50 -23.12 -27.51 -24.11
C VAL A 50 -22.46 -28.83 -23.73
N HIS A 51 -23.23 -29.92 -23.85
CA HIS A 51 -22.80 -31.28 -23.56
C HIS A 51 -21.82 -31.83 -24.60
N GLY A 52 -20.85 -32.62 -24.15
CA GLY A 52 -20.06 -33.54 -24.97
C GLY A 52 -19.76 -34.80 -24.16
N ALA A 53 -20.23 -35.96 -24.62
CA ALA A 53 -20.17 -37.21 -23.84
C ALA A 53 -18.75 -37.80 -23.76
N VAL A 54 -18.43 -38.41 -22.61
CA VAL A 54 -17.18 -39.15 -22.40
C VAL A 54 -17.38 -40.65 -22.57
N ALA A 55 -16.44 -41.30 -23.26
CA ALA A 55 -16.22 -42.74 -23.22
C ALA A 55 -14.69 -42.97 -23.20
N PRO A 56 -14.14 -43.74 -22.24
CA PRO A 56 -12.69 -43.84 -22.05
C PRO A 56 -12.06 -44.96 -22.89
N LEU A 57 -10.86 -44.70 -23.42
CA LEU A 57 -9.90 -45.72 -23.85
C LEU A 57 -8.51 -45.38 -23.27
N PRO A 58 -7.80 -46.33 -22.64
CA PRO A 58 -6.52 -46.05 -22.02
C PRO A 58 -5.35 -46.25 -23.00
N VAL A 59 -4.41 -45.32 -23.03
CA VAL A 59 -3.05 -45.51 -23.58
C VAL A 59 -2.02 -44.94 -22.62
N PRO A 60 -0.96 -45.69 -22.24
CA PRO A 60 0.05 -45.22 -21.29
C PRO A 60 1.28 -44.62 -21.98
N GLY A 61 1.97 -43.70 -21.29
CA GLY A 61 3.40 -43.43 -21.51
C GLY A 61 3.73 -42.08 -22.14
N GLY A 62 4.10 -41.10 -21.30
CA GLY A 62 4.72 -39.84 -21.71
C GLY A 62 5.01 -38.94 -20.50
N PRO A 63 6.28 -38.70 -20.12
CA PRO A 63 6.61 -37.84 -18.99
C PRO A 63 6.82 -36.38 -19.46
N ALA A 64 6.05 -35.45 -18.89
CA ALA A 64 6.29 -34.02 -18.99
C ALA A 64 5.81 -33.29 -17.72
N SER A 65 6.58 -32.29 -17.30
CA SER A 65 6.56 -31.58 -16.02
C SER A 65 5.21 -31.26 -15.37
N PRO A 66 5.03 -31.60 -14.07
CA PRO A 66 4.42 -30.72 -13.08
C PRO A 66 5.49 -29.76 -12.50
N GLU A 67 5.18 -28.63 -11.87
CA GLU A 67 3.97 -27.79 -11.86
C GLU A 67 4.40 -26.46 -11.23
N ALA A 68 3.90 -25.32 -11.72
CA ALA A 68 4.19 -24.03 -11.09
C ALA A 68 3.30 -23.86 -9.84
N ALA A 69 3.78 -24.38 -8.71
CA ALA A 69 3.05 -24.37 -7.45
C ALA A 69 3.10 -23.00 -6.76
N SER A 70 1.91 -22.52 -6.39
CA SER A 70 1.59 -21.35 -5.57
C SER A 70 2.71 -20.71 -4.74
N ALA A 71 2.98 -19.43 -5.00
CA ALA A 71 3.53 -18.53 -3.99
C ALA A 71 2.54 -18.45 -2.81
N GLY A 72 2.87 -19.10 -1.70
CA GLY A 72 2.05 -19.10 -0.49
C GLY A 72 2.01 -17.70 0.13
N ALA A 73 0.85 -17.34 0.70
CA ALA A 73 0.75 -16.16 1.55
C ALA A 73 1.72 -16.29 2.73
N ALA A 74 2.67 -15.37 2.84
CA ALA A 74 3.58 -15.33 3.98
C ALA A 74 2.78 -15.11 5.28
N PRO A 75 3.13 -15.80 6.38
CA PRO A 75 2.47 -15.58 7.65
C PRO A 75 2.77 -14.17 8.16
N VAL A 76 1.75 -13.49 8.66
CA VAL A 76 1.93 -12.27 9.47
C VAL A 76 2.65 -12.66 10.76
N LEU A 77 3.98 -12.53 10.75
CA LEU A 77 4.82 -12.82 11.92
C LEU A 77 4.44 -11.87 13.06
N ALA A 78 4.01 -12.45 14.18
CA ALA A 78 3.89 -11.73 15.43
C ALA A 78 5.28 -11.17 15.82
N PRO A 79 5.35 -9.96 16.42
CA PRO A 79 6.63 -9.35 16.76
C PRO A 79 7.38 -10.19 17.78
N THR A 80 8.68 -10.36 17.57
CA THR A 80 9.61 -10.87 18.58
C THR A 80 9.96 -9.77 19.58
N ASP A 81 10.45 -10.11 20.77
CA ASP A 81 10.83 -9.11 21.80
C ASP A 81 11.86 -8.08 21.30
N GLU A 82 12.79 -8.49 20.43
CA GLU A 82 13.77 -7.60 19.78
C GLU A 82 13.10 -6.53 18.90
N GLU A 83 11.90 -6.80 18.38
CA GLU A 83 11.13 -5.86 17.55
C GLU A 83 10.28 -4.89 18.38
N MET A 84 10.23 -5.02 19.71
CA MET A 84 9.66 -4.01 20.61
C MET A 84 10.62 -2.83 20.87
N GLU A 85 11.93 -3.03 20.70
CA GLU A 85 12.94 -1.96 20.79
C GLU A 85 13.15 -1.23 19.44
N LEU A 86 12.65 -1.79 18.34
CA LEU A 86 12.80 -1.23 16.99
C LEU A 86 11.53 -0.51 16.54
N ALA A 87 11.68 0.72 16.04
CA ALA A 87 10.57 1.46 15.43
C ALA A 87 10.24 0.90 14.04
N VAL A 88 9.05 0.31 13.90
CA VAL A 88 8.61 -0.34 12.66
C VAL A 88 7.87 0.65 11.76
N VAL A 89 8.49 1.02 10.63
CA VAL A 89 7.84 1.82 9.58
C VAL A 89 6.92 0.89 8.76
N LYS A 90 5.66 1.29 8.60
CA LYS A 90 4.63 0.53 7.89
C LYS A 90 4.14 1.27 6.65
N SER A 91 3.60 0.53 5.68
CA SER A 91 3.00 1.12 4.49
C SER A 91 1.68 1.83 4.82
N PRO A 92 1.51 3.12 4.47
CA PRO A 92 0.24 3.83 4.60
C PRO A 92 -0.73 3.56 3.44
N ILE A 93 -0.31 2.81 2.40
CA ILE A 93 -1.07 2.60 1.16
C ILE A 93 -0.88 1.18 0.60
N VAL A 94 -1.64 0.82 -0.43
CA VAL A 94 -1.41 -0.40 -1.24
C VAL A 94 -0.71 0.01 -2.54
N GLY A 95 0.33 -0.70 -2.95
CA GLY A 95 1.10 -0.36 -4.15
C GLY A 95 2.33 -1.26 -4.38
N THR A 96 3.26 -0.81 -5.23
CA THR A 96 4.54 -1.50 -5.49
C THR A 96 5.68 -0.77 -4.77
N PHE A 97 6.45 -1.48 -3.96
CA PHE A 97 7.58 -0.94 -3.20
C PHE A 97 8.84 -0.82 -4.06
N TYR A 98 9.49 0.35 -4.06
CA TYR A 98 10.75 0.61 -4.73
C TYR A 98 11.78 1.24 -3.78
N ARG A 99 13.00 0.72 -3.81
CA ARG A 99 14.10 1.18 -2.94
C ARG A 99 14.75 2.48 -3.41
N ALA A 100 14.55 2.89 -4.67
CA ALA A 100 15.22 4.02 -5.31
C ALA A 100 14.23 4.87 -6.12
N ALA A 101 14.62 6.11 -6.46
CA ALA A 101 13.79 7.04 -7.22
C ALA A 101 13.44 6.53 -8.64
N GLU A 102 14.39 5.86 -9.28
CA GLU A 102 14.32 5.38 -10.66
C GLU A 102 15.07 4.03 -10.79
N PRO A 103 14.77 3.19 -11.80
CA PRO A 103 15.48 1.94 -12.03
C PRO A 103 16.99 2.15 -12.22
N GLY A 104 17.80 1.47 -11.38
CA GLY A 104 19.26 1.57 -11.42
C GLY A 104 19.86 2.76 -10.66
N ALA A 105 19.03 3.65 -10.09
CA ALA A 105 19.50 4.66 -9.14
C ALA A 105 19.90 4.00 -7.79
N LYS A 106 20.64 4.74 -6.96
CA LYS A 106 20.97 4.30 -5.60
C LYS A 106 19.72 4.17 -4.73
N PRO A 107 19.66 3.19 -3.81
CA PRO A 107 18.63 3.16 -2.79
C PRO A 107 18.59 4.45 -1.97
N PHE A 108 17.39 4.83 -1.51
CA PHE A 108 17.21 5.91 -0.53
C PHE A 108 17.75 5.54 0.86
N ALA A 109 17.67 4.26 1.21
CA ALA A 109 18.17 3.70 2.45
C ALA A 109 18.55 2.21 2.31
N GLU A 110 19.63 1.81 2.99
CA GLU A 110 20.13 0.44 3.13
C GLU A 110 20.28 0.06 4.61
N VAL A 111 20.47 -1.23 4.90
CA VAL A 111 20.69 -1.70 6.29
C VAL A 111 22.04 -1.18 6.79
N GLY A 112 22.04 -0.57 7.97
CA GLY A 112 23.19 0.13 8.56
C GLY A 112 23.28 1.62 8.22
N ASP A 113 22.41 2.16 7.36
CA ASP A 113 22.40 3.59 7.07
C ASP A 113 21.80 4.40 8.24
N PRO A 114 22.42 5.53 8.64
CA PRO A 114 21.81 6.48 9.54
C PRO A 114 20.69 7.24 8.83
N VAL A 115 19.55 7.37 9.49
CA VAL A 115 18.35 8.05 8.98
C VAL A 115 17.89 9.13 9.94
N ARG A 116 17.37 10.22 9.37
CA ARG A 116 16.77 11.34 10.13
C ARG A 116 15.28 11.39 9.96
N LYS A 117 14.58 11.93 10.95
CA LYS A 117 13.14 12.20 10.83
C LYS A 117 12.85 13.06 9.59
N GLY A 118 11.93 12.59 8.74
CA GLY A 118 11.57 13.20 7.46
C GLY A 118 12.40 12.72 6.26
N GLN A 119 13.49 11.99 6.44
CA GLN A 119 14.27 11.42 5.34
C GLN A 119 13.46 10.36 4.57
N VAL A 120 13.47 10.42 3.24
CA VAL A 120 12.85 9.41 2.37
C VAL A 120 13.57 8.07 2.53
N LEU A 121 12.83 6.98 2.68
CA LEU A 121 13.32 5.61 2.86
C LEU A 121 13.03 4.72 1.65
N CYS A 122 11.88 4.93 1.01
CA CYS A 122 11.45 4.24 -0.20
C CYS A 122 10.37 5.04 -0.92
N ILE A 123 9.97 4.54 -2.10
CA ILE A 123 8.75 4.96 -2.80
C ILE A 123 7.78 3.78 -2.83
N ILE A 124 6.49 4.07 -2.75
CA ILE A 124 5.42 3.13 -3.11
C ILE A 124 4.63 3.69 -4.29
N GLU A 125 4.64 2.97 -5.41
CA GLU A 125 3.83 3.29 -6.58
C GLU A 125 2.39 2.83 -6.38
N ALA A 126 1.45 3.78 -6.35
CA ALA A 126 0.03 3.51 -6.31
C ALA A 126 -0.69 4.32 -7.39
N MET A 127 -1.43 3.66 -8.29
CA MET A 127 -2.16 4.31 -9.38
C MET A 127 -1.30 5.23 -10.28
N LYS A 128 -0.02 4.87 -10.50
CA LYS A 128 1.03 5.67 -11.18
C LYS A 128 1.53 6.91 -10.43
N LEU A 129 1.15 7.10 -9.16
CA LEU A 129 1.76 8.10 -8.28
C LEU A 129 2.87 7.45 -7.48
N MET A 130 4.04 8.08 -7.48
CA MET A 130 5.21 7.68 -6.70
C MET A 130 5.16 8.35 -5.34
N ASN A 131 4.64 7.66 -4.33
CA ASN A 131 4.47 8.21 -2.99
C ASN A 131 5.72 7.91 -2.14
N GLU A 132 6.42 8.94 -1.71
CA GLU A 132 7.57 8.83 -0.80
C GLU A 132 7.13 8.37 0.59
N ILE A 133 7.90 7.48 1.19
CA ILE A 133 7.73 7.05 2.59
C ILE A 133 8.91 7.58 3.40
N ASN A 134 8.62 8.44 4.38
CA ASN A 134 9.63 9.11 5.20
C ASN A 134 9.83 8.42 6.56
N ALA A 135 11.02 8.55 7.15
CA ALA A 135 11.30 8.12 8.51
C ALA A 135 10.55 8.99 9.54
N GLU A 136 9.90 8.37 10.52
CA GLU A 136 9.14 9.06 11.57
C GLU A 136 10.02 9.51 12.77
N ILE A 137 11.21 8.92 12.88
CA ILE A 137 12.21 9.14 13.94
C ILE A 137 13.62 9.20 13.34
N ASP A 138 14.57 9.68 14.14
CA ASP A 138 16.01 9.58 13.90
C ASP A 138 16.55 8.22 14.41
N GLY A 139 17.52 7.63 13.70
CA GLY A 139 18.03 6.29 14.03
C GLY A 139 18.92 5.68 12.96
N GLU A 140 19.00 4.35 12.95
CA GLU A 140 19.73 3.54 11.97
C GLU A 140 18.80 2.44 11.39
N ILE A 141 18.89 2.15 10.09
CA ILE A 141 18.06 1.08 9.48
C ILE A 141 18.57 -0.29 9.92
N ALA A 142 17.83 -0.94 10.81
CA ALA A 142 18.14 -2.29 11.28
C ALA A 142 17.70 -3.40 10.31
N LYS A 143 16.61 -3.18 9.56
CA LYS A 143 16.04 -4.19 8.66
C LYS A 143 15.17 -3.58 7.57
N VAL A 144 15.17 -4.19 6.39
CA VAL A 144 14.18 -3.99 5.33
C VAL A 144 13.37 -5.28 5.22
N TYR A 145 12.04 -5.18 5.19
CA TYR A 145 11.14 -6.35 5.17
C TYR A 145 10.66 -6.73 3.76
N VAL A 146 10.75 -5.80 2.80
CA VAL A 146 10.18 -5.94 1.45
C VAL A 146 11.28 -5.84 0.39
N GLU A 147 11.21 -6.70 -0.61
CA GLU A 147 12.11 -6.69 -1.76
C GLU A 147 11.69 -5.65 -2.82
N ASN A 148 12.66 -5.08 -3.54
CA ASN A 148 12.39 -4.08 -4.57
C ASN A 148 11.49 -4.63 -5.69
N GLY A 149 10.46 -3.89 -6.07
CA GLY A 149 9.47 -4.26 -7.10
C GLY A 149 8.33 -5.16 -6.60
N HIS A 150 8.26 -5.47 -5.30
CA HIS A 150 7.18 -6.29 -4.76
C HIS A 150 5.94 -5.46 -4.37
N ALA A 151 4.77 -6.09 -4.45
CA ALA A 151 3.52 -5.50 -3.99
C ALA A 151 3.46 -5.45 -2.46
N VAL A 152 2.92 -4.36 -1.91
CA VAL A 152 2.73 -4.14 -0.47
C VAL A 152 1.30 -3.71 -0.16
N GLN A 153 0.81 -4.10 1.01
CA GLN A 153 -0.52 -3.82 1.53
C GLN A 153 -0.50 -2.74 2.60
N TYR A 154 -1.68 -2.19 2.91
CA TYR A 154 -1.84 -1.23 4.01
C TYR A 154 -1.44 -1.86 5.35
N GLY A 155 -0.61 -1.16 6.12
CA GLY A 155 -0.09 -1.61 7.41
C GLY A 155 1.03 -2.65 7.32
N GLU A 156 1.43 -3.08 6.13
CA GLU A 156 2.55 -4.01 5.92
C GLU A 156 3.87 -3.37 6.35
N ARG A 157 4.77 -4.16 6.95
CA ARG A 157 6.04 -3.67 7.51
C ARG A 157 7.02 -3.42 6.37
N LEU A 158 7.66 -2.26 6.35
CA LEU A 158 8.62 -1.87 5.31
C LEU A 158 10.05 -1.88 5.86
N PHE A 159 10.26 -1.18 6.98
CA PHE A 159 11.56 -1.04 7.64
C PHE A 159 11.44 -1.24 9.15
N ALA A 160 12.55 -1.61 9.78
CA ALA A 160 12.78 -1.42 11.21
C ALA A 160 13.93 -0.42 11.38
N ILE A 161 13.69 0.63 12.15
CA ILE A 161 14.69 1.63 12.55
C ILE A 161 15.05 1.35 14.01
N LYS A 162 16.34 1.24 14.30
CA LYS A 162 16.86 1.30 15.66
C LYS A 162 16.94 2.77 16.07
N PRO A 163 16.21 3.23 17.11
CA PRO A 163 16.31 4.61 17.59
C PRO A 163 17.74 4.96 18.03
N ALA A 164 18.14 6.22 17.81
CA ALA A 164 19.43 6.77 18.26
C ALA A 164 19.36 7.41 19.66
#